data_AF-A0ABD0NI70-F1
#
_entry.id   AF-A0ABD0NI70-F1
#
_cell.length_a   1.000
_cell.length_b   1.000
_cell.length_c   1.000
_cell.angle_alpha   90.00
_cell.angle_beta   90.00
_cell.angle_gamma   90.00
#
_symmetry.space_group_name_H-M   'P 1'
#
loop_
_entity.id
_entity.type
_entity.pdbx_description
1 polymer ?
#
loop_
_entity_poly.entity_id
_entity_poly.type
_entity_poly.pdbx_seq_one_letter_code
_entity_poly.pdbx_strand_id
1 'polypeptide(L)'
;VKRNKGESFTLDSSEISKPNVVKTWYFNDALIAQIAGDSNKACTDVQCKNTDERFRDRLEVNQTGSLTIKDTRITDSGLYKLQIIISDSSFSITRVKRFSVTVT
;
A
#
# COMPACT_ATOMS: atom_id res chain seq x y z
N VAL A 1 11.95 -8.91 -1.47
CA VAL A 1 12.72 -7.65 -1.47
C VAL A 1 13.58 -7.63 -0.22
N LYS A 2 14.90 -7.51 -0.36
CA LYS A 2 15.81 -7.32 0.80
C LYS A 2 16.15 -5.83 0.92
N ARG A 3 16.15 -5.31 2.15
CA ARG A 3 16.41 -3.90 2.48
C ARG A 3 17.25 -3.80 3.73
N ASN A 4 18.05 -2.76 3.85
CA ASN A 4 18.78 -2.50 5.08
C ASN A 4 17.96 -1.57 5.98
N LYS A 5 18.09 -1.73 7.28
CA LYS A 5 17.50 -0.81 8.27
C LYS A 5 17.86 0.65 7.93
N GLY A 6 16.88 1.54 8.05
CA GLY A 6 17.00 2.97 7.78
C GLY A 6 16.84 3.34 6.30
N GLU A 7 16.86 2.37 5.38
CA GLU A 7 16.58 2.65 3.97
C GLU A 7 15.11 2.94 3.75
N SER A 8 14.82 3.74 2.72
CA SER A 8 13.47 3.90 2.18
C SER A 8 13.31 3.00 0.96
N PHE A 9 12.13 2.42 0.76
CA PHE A 9 11.84 1.69 -0.47
C PHE A 9 10.40 1.86 -0.93
N THR A 10 10.20 1.62 -2.23
CA THR A 10 8.89 1.67 -2.87
C THR A 10 8.49 0.30 -3.39
N LEU A 11 7.25 -0.10 -3.11
CA LEU A 11 6.57 -1.23 -3.73
C LEU A 11 5.68 -0.71 -4.85
N ASP A 12 6.07 -1.07 -6.07
CA ASP A 12 5.42 -0.55 -7.27
C ASP A 12 4.05 -1.22 -7.50
N SER A 13 3.01 -0.39 -7.74
CA SER A 13 1.67 -0.89 -8.05
C SER A 13 1.48 -1.28 -9.52
N SER A 14 2.39 -0.84 -10.40
CA SER A 14 2.50 -1.04 -11.85
C SER A 14 1.26 -0.71 -12.70
N GLU A 15 0.25 -0.07 -12.11
CA GLU A 15 -0.97 0.32 -12.80
C GLU A 15 -1.20 1.82 -12.66
N ILE A 16 -1.67 2.47 -13.73
CA ILE A 16 -2.01 3.89 -13.73
C ILE A 16 -3.27 4.09 -12.87
N SER A 17 -3.28 5.14 -12.05
CA SER A 17 -4.46 5.54 -11.28
C SER A 17 -5.57 5.98 -12.24
N LYS A 18 -6.77 5.40 -12.10
CA LYS A 18 -7.98 5.77 -12.83
C LYS A 18 -9.12 5.93 -11.83
N PRO A 19 -10.14 6.76 -12.11
CA PRO A 19 -11.27 7.01 -11.19
C PRO A 19 -11.93 5.72 -10.68
N ASN A 20 -12.06 4.75 -11.57
CA ASN A 20 -12.72 3.46 -11.34
C ASN A 20 -11.85 2.40 -10.64
N VAL A 21 -10.66 2.79 -10.17
CA VAL A 21 -9.67 1.88 -9.59
C VAL A 21 -9.48 2.20 -8.11
N VAL A 22 -9.64 1.19 -7.26
CA VAL A 22 -9.33 1.25 -5.83
C VAL A 22 -8.15 0.35 -5.55
N LYS A 23 -7.11 0.90 -4.90
CA LYS A 23 -5.92 0.17 -4.48
C LYS A 23 -5.84 0.15 -2.97
N THR A 24 -5.70 -1.03 -2.41
CA THR A 24 -5.65 -1.25 -0.97
C THR A 24 -4.39 -2.02 -0.62
N TRP A 25 -3.59 -1.46 0.28
CA TRP A 25 -2.36 -2.06 0.78
C TRP A 25 -2.60 -2.67 2.15
N TYR A 26 -2.08 -3.89 2.31
CA TYR A 26 -2.08 -4.63 3.55
C TYR A 26 -0.66 -5.02 3.94
N PHE A 27 -0.38 -5.01 5.24
CA PHE A 27 0.83 -5.58 5.84
C PHE A 27 0.40 -6.69 6.80
N ASN A 28 0.82 -7.93 6.54
CA ASN A 28 0.41 -9.10 7.33
C ASN A 28 -1.12 -9.15 7.55
N ASP A 29 -1.87 -8.88 6.49
CA ASP A 29 -3.34 -8.79 6.46
C ASP A 29 -4.00 -7.63 7.22
N ALA A 30 -3.24 -6.78 7.92
CA ALA A 30 -3.72 -5.50 8.43
C ALA A 30 -3.75 -4.44 7.33
N LEU A 31 -4.83 -3.65 7.27
CA LEU A 31 -4.93 -2.51 6.36
C LEU A 31 -3.90 -1.44 6.76
N ILE A 32 -3.13 -0.93 5.80
CA ILE A 32 -2.14 0.14 6.05
C ILE A 32 -2.32 1.35 5.15
N ALA A 33 -2.95 1.20 3.99
CA ALA A 33 -3.32 2.32 3.13
C ALA A 33 -4.40 1.95 2.14
N GLN A 34 -5.19 2.93 1.71
CA GLN A 34 -6.11 2.80 0.60
C GLN A 34 -6.10 4.08 -0.24
N ILE A 35 -6.14 3.93 -1.55
CA ILE A 35 -6.31 5.03 -2.49
C ILE A 35 -7.40 4.65 -3.49
N ALA A 36 -8.40 5.51 -3.61
CA ALA A 36 -9.40 5.44 -4.66
C ALA A 36 -9.02 6.41 -5.79
N GLY A 37 -9.53 6.15 -7.00
CA GLY A 37 -9.29 7.00 -8.16
C GLY A 37 -9.74 8.46 -7.97
N ASP A 38 -10.74 8.69 -7.12
CA ASP A 38 -11.01 10.01 -6.54
C ASP A 38 -10.15 10.19 -5.28
N SER A 39 -9.11 10.99 -5.41
CA SER A 39 -8.09 11.29 -4.40
C SER A 39 -8.63 11.77 -3.05
N ASN A 40 -9.90 12.21 -2.98
CA ASN A 40 -10.57 12.62 -1.73
C ASN A 40 -10.86 11.47 -0.76
N LYS A 41 -10.70 10.20 -1.17
CA LYS A 41 -10.91 9.01 -0.31
C LYS A 41 -9.62 8.25 -0.02
N ALA A 42 -8.45 8.87 -0.23
CA ALA A 42 -7.19 8.28 0.15
C ALA A 42 -7.03 8.31 1.68
N CYS A 43 -6.52 7.22 2.25
CA CYS A 43 -6.10 7.17 3.64
C CYS A 43 -4.76 6.41 3.76
N THR A 44 -3.92 6.86 4.68
CA THR A 44 -2.64 6.20 5.03
C THR A 44 -2.55 6.04 6.54
N ASP A 45 -2.17 4.83 6.96
CA ASP A 45 -1.98 4.42 8.36
C ASP A 45 -3.01 5.07 9.31
N VAL A 46 -2.60 6.01 10.16
CA VAL A 46 -3.43 6.72 11.16
C VAL A 46 -4.73 7.30 10.58
N GLN A 47 -4.76 7.66 9.29
CA GLN A 47 -5.96 8.19 8.63
C GLN A 47 -6.97 7.10 8.27
N CYS A 48 -6.53 5.86 8.10
CA CYS A 48 -7.41 4.72 7.91
C CYS A 48 -7.91 4.23 9.29
N LYS A 49 -9.20 3.95 9.42
CA LYS A 49 -9.71 3.32 10.64
C LYS A 49 -9.14 1.91 10.78
N ASN A 50 -8.73 1.53 11.98
CA ASN A 50 -8.24 0.18 12.33
C ASN A 50 -6.86 -0.19 11.73
N THR A 51 -5.91 0.75 11.69
CA THR A 51 -4.50 0.41 11.40
C THR A 51 -3.70 0.28 12.68
N ASP A 52 -2.58 -0.45 12.59
CA ASP A 52 -1.67 -0.69 13.72
C ASP A 52 -0.82 0.54 14.11
N GLU A 53 -0.98 1.70 13.45
CA GLU A 53 -0.15 2.91 13.56
C GLU A 53 1.38 2.66 13.44
N ARG A 54 1.77 1.48 12.96
CA ARG A 54 3.16 1.00 12.95
C ARG A 54 4.06 1.83 12.03
N PHE A 55 3.46 2.43 11.00
CA PHE A 55 4.16 3.19 9.99
C PHE A 55 3.87 4.69 10.10
N ARG A 56 3.44 5.14 11.28
CA ARG A 56 3.16 6.54 11.57
C ARG A 56 4.34 7.39 11.15
N ASP A 57 4.03 8.44 10.37
CA ASP A 57 4.97 9.39 9.77
C ASP A 57 5.99 8.82 8.76
N ARG A 58 5.91 7.52 8.44
CA ARG A 58 6.86 6.82 7.56
C ARG A 58 6.22 6.21 6.31
N LEU A 59 4.91 6.12 6.25
CA LEU A 59 4.16 5.56 5.12
C LEU A 59 3.69 6.65 4.16
N GLU A 60 4.03 6.50 2.88
CA GLU A 60 3.56 7.39 1.83
C GLU A 60 3.00 6.58 0.66
N VAL A 61 1.91 7.07 0.06
CA VAL A 61 1.36 6.50 -1.18
C VAL A 61 1.46 7.57 -2.25
N ASN A 62 2.11 7.23 -3.36
CA ASN A 62 2.25 8.17 -4.47
C ASN A 62 0.97 8.25 -5.32
N GLN A 63 0.95 9.13 -6.31
CA GLN A 63 -0.20 9.33 -7.20
C GLN A 63 -0.60 8.07 -7.99
N THR A 64 0.36 7.18 -8.29
CA THR A 64 0.06 5.91 -8.97
C THR A 64 -0.46 4.85 -8.01
N GLY A 65 -0.46 5.08 -6.70
CA GLY A 65 -0.85 4.11 -5.68
C GLY A 65 0.26 3.13 -5.31
N SER A 66 1.51 3.40 -5.68
CA SER A 66 2.69 2.69 -5.16
C SER A 66 2.97 3.12 -3.73
N LEU A 67 3.37 2.17 -2.89
CA LEU A 67 3.59 2.35 -1.46
C LEU A 67 5.08 2.57 -1.18
N THR A 68 5.41 3.68 -0.53
CA THR A 68 6.75 3.98 -0.04
C THR A 68 6.79 3.88 1.47
N ILE A 69 7.81 3.19 1.99
CA ILE A 69 8.10 3.10 3.43
C ILE A 69 9.45 3.77 3.65
N LYS A 70 9.46 4.79 4.51
CA LYS A 70 10.65 5.53 4.93
C LYS A 70 11.22 4.96 6.22
N ASP A 71 12.51 5.20 6.44
CA ASP A 71 13.22 4.84 7.69
C ASP A 71 12.85 3.43 8.17
N THR A 72 13.14 2.42 7.34
CA THR A 72 12.64 1.06 7.58
C THR A 72 13.28 0.42 8.79
N ARG A 73 12.49 -0.39 9.49
CA ARG A 73 12.87 -1.07 10.72
C ARG A 73 12.86 -2.58 10.48
N ILE A 74 13.61 -3.33 11.28
CA ILE A 74 13.60 -4.81 11.22
C ILE A 74 12.17 -5.34 11.35
N THR A 75 11.36 -4.67 12.18
CA THR A 75 9.94 -4.92 12.38
C THR A 75 9.10 -4.72 11.12
N ASP A 76 9.54 -3.96 10.14
CA ASP A 76 8.79 -3.74 8.89
C ASP A 76 8.96 -4.91 7.90
N SER A 77 9.72 -5.94 8.26
CA SER A 77 9.75 -7.21 7.54
C SER A 77 8.38 -7.90 7.59
N GLY A 78 7.95 -8.46 6.47
CA GLY A 78 6.67 -9.15 6.38
C GLY A 78 6.11 -9.24 4.98
N LEU A 79 4.86 -9.68 4.89
CA LEU A 79 4.13 -9.79 3.65
C LEU A 79 3.31 -8.52 3.39
N TYR A 80 3.64 -7.84 2.30
CA TYR A 80 2.86 -6.73 1.78
C TYR A 80 1.97 -7.24 0.66
N LYS A 81 0.67 -6.93 0.74
CA LYS A 81 -0.33 -7.33 -0.26
C LYS A 81 -0.98 -6.07 -0.81
N LEU A 82 -0.93 -5.89 -2.12
CA LEU A 82 -1.69 -4.89 -2.84
C LEU A 82 -2.89 -5.56 -3.50
N GLN A 83 -4.09 -5.10 -3.16
CA GLN A 83 -5.33 -5.47 -3.84
C GLN A 83 -5.79 -4.30 -4.70
N ILE A 84 -6.03 -4.57 -5.98
CA ILE A 84 -6.51 -3.59 -6.95
C ILE A 84 -7.89 -4.04 -7.42
N ILE A 85 -8.90 -3.21 -7.19
CA ILE A 85 -10.27 -3.44 -7.64
C ILE A 85 -10.55 -2.44 -8.75
N ILE A 86 -10.90 -2.95 -9.93
CA ILE A 86 -11.27 -2.18 -11.11
C ILE A 86 -12.75 -2.41 -11.33
N SER A 87 -13.56 -1.37 -11.16
CA SER A 87 -15.01 -1.46 -11.27
C SER A 87 -15.52 -0.76 -12.53
N ASP A 88 -16.25 -1.47 -13.36
CA ASP A 88 -17.07 -0.90 -14.43
C ASP A 88 -18.55 -1.03 -14.05
N SER A 89 -19.42 -0.36 -14.81
CA SER A 89 -20.87 -0.42 -14.73
C SER A 89 -21.45 -1.85 -14.72
N SER A 90 -20.77 -2.80 -15.37
CA SER A 90 -21.28 -4.16 -15.58
C SER A 90 -20.39 -5.28 -15.01
N PHE A 91 -19.17 -4.97 -14.56
CA PHE A 91 -18.26 -5.98 -14.02
C PHE A 91 -17.26 -5.38 -13.03
N SER A 92 -16.70 -6.24 -12.17
CA SER A 92 -15.59 -5.89 -11.28
C SER A 92 -14.46 -6.89 -11.44
N ILE A 93 -13.24 -6.39 -11.62
CA ILE A 93 -12.02 -7.19 -11.71
C ILE A 93 -11.19 -6.92 -10.46
N THR A 94 -10.76 -7.99 -9.79
CA THR A 94 -9.81 -7.90 -8.67
C THR A 94 -8.46 -8.48 -9.09
N ARG A 95 -7.39 -7.71 -8.85
CA ARG A 95 -6.00 -8.12 -9.02
C ARG A 95 -5.28 -8.05 -7.69
N VAL A 96 -4.36 -8.99 -7.45
CA VAL A 96 -3.59 -9.05 -6.21
C VAL A 96 -2.10 -9.17 -6.52
N LYS A 97 -1.29 -8.31 -5.91
CA LYS A 97 0.18 -8.40 -5.90
C LYS A 97 0.66 -8.65 -4.48
N ARG A 98 1.71 -9.44 -4.34
CA ARG A 98 2.31 -9.79 -3.06
C ARG A 98 3.81 -9.54 -3.09
N PHE A 99 4.32 -8.93 -2.03
CA PHE A 99 5.73 -8.63 -1.85
C PHE A 99 6.17 -9.17 -0.50
N SER A 100 7.09 -10.12 -0.49
CA SER A 100 7.78 -10.53 0.73
C SER A 100 8.97 -9.59 0.93
N VAL A 101 8.96 -8.83 2.03
CA VAL A 101 10.02 -7.88 2.39
C VAL A 101 10.78 -8.40 3.60
N THR A 102 12.10 -8.33 3.53
CA THR A 102 13.01 -8.67 4.62
C THR A 102 13.93 -7.48 4.84
N VAL A 103 13.89 -6.92 6.05
CA VAL A 103 14.78 -5.85 6.50
C VAL A 103 15.85 -6.46 7.38
N THR A 104 17.11 -6.25 7.01
CA THR A 104 18.30 -6.72 7.73
C THR A 104 19.05 -5.58 8.40
#